data_AF-A0A1A8YIE4-F1
#
_entry.id   AF-A0A1A8YIE4-F1
#
_cell.length_a   1.000
_cell.length_b   1.000
_cell.length_c   1.000
_cell.angle_alpha   90.00
_cell.angle_beta   90.00
_cell.angle_gamma   90.00
#
_symmetry.space_group_name_H-M   'P 1'
#
loop_
_entity.id
_entity.type
_entity.pdbx_description
1 polymer ?
#
loop_
_entity_poly.entity_id
_entity_poly.type
_entity_poly.pdbx_seq_one_letter_code
_entity_poly.pdbx_strand_id
1 'polypeptide(L)'
;MNNSCRWLYRQVIKSCDRTFNADFEAKMYVLNGVKAMIREQIKTKEEKEIKKQLIEANDFIKNHIIQAVYNKSTGNYKVELKEEQVKRGSITLGTKIEKKFPF
;
A
#
# COMPACT_ATOMS: atom_id res chain seq x y z
N MET A 1 -17.13 5.44 -17.07
CA MET A 1 -16.86 4.76 -15.78
C MET A 1 -17.89 5.24 -14.77
N ASN A 2 -18.68 4.33 -14.20
CA ASN A 2 -19.78 4.64 -13.30
C ASN A 2 -19.29 5.36 -12.01
N ASN A 3 -20.17 6.07 -11.33
CA ASN A 3 -19.86 6.88 -10.14
C ASN A 3 -19.22 6.04 -9.01
N SER A 4 -19.66 4.80 -8.83
CA SER A 4 -19.12 3.91 -7.78
C SER A 4 -17.66 3.48 -8.04
N CYS A 5 -17.31 3.06 -9.27
CA CYS A 5 -15.91 2.72 -9.60
C CYS A 5 -15.00 3.94 -9.50
N ARG A 6 -15.50 5.12 -9.87
CA ARG A 6 -14.76 6.38 -9.73
C ARG A 6 -14.49 6.71 -8.26
N TRP A 7 -15.48 6.49 -7.39
CA TRP A 7 -15.31 6.66 -5.95
C TRP A 7 -14.28 5.67 -5.38
N LEU A 8 -14.36 4.39 -5.75
CA LEU A 8 -13.40 3.37 -5.30
C LEU A 8 -11.97 3.68 -5.78
N TYR A 9 -11.80 4.10 -7.02
CA TYR A 9 -10.49 4.53 -7.52
C TYR A 9 -9.94 5.75 -6.75
N ARG A 10 -10.79 6.68 -6.32
CA ARG A 10 -10.36 7.77 -5.43
C ARG A 10 -9.92 7.27 -4.05
N GLN A 11 -10.49 6.18 -3.53
CA GLN A 11 -10.00 5.57 -2.29
C GLN A 11 -8.61 4.96 -2.50
N VAL A 12 -8.37 4.28 -3.62
CA VAL A 12 -7.03 3.79 -3.99
C VAL A 12 -6.01 4.93 -4.00
N ILE A 13 -6.34 6.07 -4.62
CA ILE A 13 -5.45 7.25 -4.63
C ILE A 13 -5.13 7.71 -3.20
N LYS A 14 -6.14 7.87 -2.34
CA LYS A 14 -5.94 8.26 -0.94
C LYS A 14 -5.07 7.27 -0.17
N SER A 15 -5.26 5.98 -0.39
CA SER A 15 -4.45 4.93 0.25
C SER A 15 -3.01 4.97 -0.26
N CYS A 16 -2.80 5.22 -1.56
CA CYS A 16 -1.46 5.46 -2.10
C CYS A 16 -0.80 6.68 -1.47
N ASP A 17 -1.49 7.83 -1.40
CA ASP A 17 -0.97 9.06 -0.81
C ASP A 17 -0.48 8.84 0.63
N ARG A 18 -1.30 8.13 1.42
CA ARG A 18 -0.97 7.82 2.81
C ARG A 18 0.16 6.79 2.95
N THR A 19 0.35 5.91 1.97
CA THR A 19 1.26 4.76 2.09
C THR A 19 2.63 5.05 1.51
N PHE A 20 2.66 5.67 0.35
CA PHE A 20 3.89 5.98 -0.36
C PHE A 20 4.47 7.34 0.07
N ASN A 21 3.73 8.16 0.82
CA ASN A 21 4.21 9.44 1.36
C ASN A 21 5.01 10.27 0.32
N ALA A 22 6.33 10.39 0.51
CA ALA A 22 7.25 11.12 -0.37
C ALA A 22 7.83 10.28 -1.54
N ASP A 23 7.60 8.97 -1.55
CA ASP A 23 7.98 8.05 -2.63
C ASP A 23 7.03 8.20 -3.81
N PHE A 24 7.26 9.27 -4.57
CA PHE A 24 6.46 9.62 -5.73
C PHE A 24 6.55 8.56 -6.84
N GLU A 25 7.71 7.93 -7.02
CA GLU A 25 7.93 6.95 -8.08
C GLU A 25 7.10 5.69 -7.83
N ALA A 26 7.18 5.10 -6.63
CA ALA A 26 6.37 3.94 -6.27
C ALA A 26 4.87 4.24 -6.34
N LYS A 27 4.46 5.42 -5.85
CA LYS A 27 3.07 5.89 -5.96
C LYS A 27 2.60 5.92 -7.41
N MET A 28 3.37 6.54 -8.31
CA MET A 28 3.00 6.67 -9.71
C MET A 28 2.96 5.32 -10.42
N TYR A 29 3.91 4.44 -10.10
CA TYR A 29 3.93 3.08 -10.65
C TYR A 29 2.65 2.32 -10.31
N VAL A 30 2.24 2.33 -9.03
CA VAL A 30 1.02 1.66 -8.57
C VAL A 30 -0.23 2.26 -9.21
N LEU A 31 -0.35 3.60 -9.22
CA LEU A 31 -1.53 4.27 -9.79
C LEU A 31 -1.65 4.05 -11.30
N ASN A 32 -0.53 4.06 -12.03
CA ASN A 32 -0.52 3.77 -13.45
C ASN A 32 -0.91 2.30 -13.72
N GLY A 33 -0.42 1.36 -12.92
CA GLY A 33 -0.80 -0.06 -13.01
C GLY A 33 -2.30 -0.26 -12.80
N VAL A 34 -2.86 0.30 -11.72
CA VAL A 34 -4.31 0.22 -11.44
C VAL A 34 -5.13 0.86 -12.56
N LYS A 35 -4.67 2.01 -13.08
CA LYS A 35 -5.36 2.70 -14.20
C LYS A 35 -5.33 1.89 -15.50
N ALA A 36 -4.20 1.26 -15.81
CA ALA A 36 -4.06 0.39 -16.98
C ALA A 36 -4.99 -0.83 -16.86
N MET A 37 -4.97 -1.51 -15.71
CA MET A 37 -5.85 -2.62 -15.39
C MET A 37 -7.34 -2.27 -15.59
N ILE A 38 -7.80 -1.14 -15.06
CA ILE A 38 -9.20 -0.70 -15.23
C ILE A 38 -9.53 -0.46 -16.72
N ARG A 39 -8.62 0.19 -17.46
CA ARG A 39 -8.82 0.51 -18.88
C ARG A 39 -8.95 -0.75 -19.74
N GLU A 40 -8.18 -1.78 -19.43
CA GLU A 40 -8.25 -3.06 -20.13
C GLU A 40 -9.55 -3.80 -19.77
N GLN A 41 -9.87 -3.86 -18.48
CA GLN A 41 -11.01 -4.65 -17.99
C GLN A 41 -12.37 -4.04 -18.31
N ILE A 42 -12.51 -2.71 -18.39
CA ILE A 42 -13.78 -2.07 -18.78
C ILE A 42 -14.30 -2.58 -20.14
N LYS A 43 -13.42 -3.09 -21.00
CA LYS A 43 -13.80 -3.60 -22.33
C LYS A 43 -14.41 -5.00 -22.29
N THR A 44 -14.12 -5.80 -21.27
CA THR A 44 -14.38 -7.25 -21.27
C THR A 44 -15.02 -7.78 -19.99
N LYS A 45 -15.03 -6.99 -18.91
CA LYS A 45 -15.41 -7.42 -17.56
C LYS A 45 -16.63 -6.66 -17.06
N GLU A 46 -17.44 -7.34 -16.25
CA GLU A 46 -18.56 -6.71 -15.57
C GLU A 46 -18.10 -5.68 -14.54
N GLU A 47 -18.91 -4.63 -14.33
CA GLU A 47 -18.60 -3.57 -13.37
C GLU A 47 -18.35 -4.12 -11.95
N LYS A 48 -19.09 -5.17 -11.55
CA LYS A 48 -18.95 -5.81 -10.24
C LYS A 48 -17.55 -6.39 -10.02
N GLU A 49 -16.94 -6.98 -11.05
CA GLU A 49 -15.58 -7.52 -10.97
C GLU A 49 -14.55 -6.39 -10.80
N ILE A 50 -14.71 -5.31 -11.58
CA ILE A 50 -13.83 -4.14 -11.50
C ILE A 50 -13.91 -3.48 -10.11
N LYS A 51 -15.12 -3.39 -9.53
CA LYS A 51 -15.32 -2.91 -8.15
C LYS A 51 -14.59 -3.77 -7.14
N LYS A 52 -14.73 -5.10 -7.24
CA LYS A 52 -14.06 -6.04 -6.34
C LYS A 52 -12.54 -5.85 -6.39
N GLN A 53 -11.96 -5.77 -7.57
CA GLN A 53 -10.52 -5.57 -7.71
C GLN A 53 -10.04 -4.20 -7.18
N LEU A 54 -10.82 -3.14 -7.38
CA LEU A 54 -10.52 -1.83 -6.79
C LEU A 54 -10.53 -1.86 -5.25
N ILE A 55 -11.47 -2.60 -4.65
CA ILE A 55 -11.54 -2.81 -3.20
C ILE A 55 -10.31 -3.60 -2.73
N GLU A 56 -9.98 -4.70 -3.40
CA GLU A 56 -8.82 -5.54 -3.08
C GLU A 56 -7.50 -4.77 -3.21
N ALA A 57 -7.32 -4.00 -4.29
CA ALA A 57 -6.15 -3.15 -4.47
C ALA A 57 -6.02 -2.11 -3.35
N ASN A 58 -7.12 -1.45 -3.00
CA ASN A 58 -7.14 -0.48 -1.91
C ASN A 58 -6.76 -1.12 -0.57
N ASP A 59 -7.33 -2.29 -0.26
CA ASP A 59 -7.04 -3.04 0.96
C ASP A 59 -5.60 -3.55 1.01
N PHE A 60 -5.06 -3.97 -0.13
CA PHE A 60 -3.66 -4.37 -0.23
C PHE A 60 -2.73 -3.21 0.09
N ILE A 61 -2.90 -2.06 -0.59
CA ILE A 61 -2.07 -0.87 -0.40
C ILE A 61 -2.14 -0.39 1.06
N LYS A 62 -3.35 -0.33 1.61
CA LYS A 62 -3.59 0.16 2.96
C LYS A 62 -2.94 -0.71 4.04
N ASN A 63 -3.05 -2.03 3.90
CA ASN A 63 -2.78 -2.95 5.01
C ASN A 63 -1.50 -3.76 4.86
N HIS A 64 -1.03 -3.99 3.64
CA HIS A 64 0.08 -4.91 3.36
C HIS A 64 1.35 -4.21 2.89
N ILE A 65 1.26 -2.94 2.50
CA ILE A 65 2.44 -2.15 2.13
C ILE A 65 2.87 -1.31 3.34
N ILE A 66 4.11 -1.52 3.76
CA ILE A 66 4.76 -0.80 4.85
C ILE A 66 6.00 -0.14 4.27
N GLN A 67 6.11 1.18 4.37
CA GLN A 67 7.27 1.91 3.90
C GLN A 67 8.27 2.20 5.01
N ALA A 68 9.55 2.06 4.67
CA ALA A 68 10.65 2.54 5.47
C ALA A 68 11.12 3.88 4.92
N VAL A 69 11.23 4.89 5.78
CA VAL A 69 11.68 6.23 5.41
C VAL A 69 13.11 6.42 5.91
N TYR A 70 14.01 6.87 5.04
CA TYR A 70 15.37 7.19 5.41
C TYR A 70 15.42 8.45 6.28
N ASN A 71 15.93 8.31 7.50
CA ASN A 71 16.15 9.44 8.39
C ASN A 71 17.55 10.01 8.17
N LYS A 72 17.61 11.19 7.53
CA LYS A 72 18.87 11.88 7.23
C LYS A 72 19.66 12.30 8.48
N SER A 73 19.02 12.51 9.63
CA SER A 73 19.72 12.94 10.85
C SER A 73 20.40 11.79 11.58
N THR A 74 19.85 10.57 11.48
CA THR A 74 20.40 9.38 12.17
C THR A 74 21.10 8.40 11.23
N GLY A 75 20.97 8.56 9.90
CA GLY A 75 21.51 7.64 8.90
C GLY A 75 20.80 6.29 8.82
N ASN A 76 19.67 6.13 9.52
CA ASN A 76 18.93 4.87 9.62
C ASN A 76 17.57 4.95 8.90
N TYR A 77 17.02 3.80 8.53
CA TYR A 77 15.65 3.70 8.05
C TYR A 77 14.68 3.50 9.21
N LYS A 78 13.58 4.25 9.22
CA LYS A 78 12.49 4.08 10.18
C LYS A 78 11.25 3.61 9.46
N VAL A 79 10.65 2.54 9.96
CA VAL A 79 9.33 2.09 9.52
C VAL A 79 8.26 2.87 10.27
N GLU A 80 7.29 3.43 9.54
CA GLU A 80 6.10 4.03 10.13
C GLU A 80 4.91 3.11 9.91
N LEU A 81 4.51 2.43 10.99
CA LEU A 81 3.32 1.58 11.01
C LEU A 81 2.08 2.42 11.28
N LYS A 82 1.02 2.15 10.53
CA LYS A 82 -0.29 2.79 10.71
C LYS A 82 -1.12 2.04 11.74
N GLU A 83 -2.01 2.76 12.42
CA GLU A 83 -2.93 2.19 13.41
C GLU A 83 -3.71 0.99 12.88
N GLU A 84 -4.13 1.05 11.61
CA GLU A 84 -4.90 0.00 10.94
C GLU A 84 -4.09 -1.29 10.75
N GLN A 85 -2.78 -1.16 10.54
CA GLN A 85 -1.85 -2.29 10.40
C GLN A 85 -1.58 -2.92 11.77
N VAL A 86 -1.41 -2.09 12.81
CA VAL A 86 -1.23 -2.54 14.20
C VAL A 86 -2.45 -3.31 14.71
N LYS A 87 -3.67 -2.85 14.37
CA LYS A 87 -4.91 -3.52 14.80
C LYS A 87 -5.17 -4.85 14.09
N ARG A 88 -4.58 -5.08 12.91
CA ARG A 88 -4.89 -6.25 12.07
C ARG A 88 -4.11 -7.51 12.49
N GLY A 89 -3.03 -7.39 13.25
CA GLY A 89 -2.27 -8.54 13.73
C GLY A 89 -1.14 -8.18 14.68
N SER A 90 -0.55 -9.20 15.28
CA SER A 90 0.63 -9.08 16.11
C SER A 90 1.85 -8.70 15.26
N ILE A 91 2.46 -7.57 15.58
CA ILE A 91 3.73 -7.15 14.98
C ILE A 91 4.86 -7.83 15.76
N THR A 92 5.45 -8.86 15.17
CA THR A 92 6.72 -9.41 15.67
C THR A 92 7.85 -8.57 15.09
N LEU A 93 8.29 -7.56 15.84
CA LEU A 93 9.59 -6.95 15.57
C LEU A 93 10.62 -8.03 15.82
N GLY A 94 11.33 -8.45 14.77
CA GLY A 94 12.48 -9.33 14.88
C GLY A 94 13.59 -8.60 15.63
N THR A 95 13.45 -8.44 16.94
CA THR A 95 14.57 -8.16 17.81
C THR A 95 15.41 -9.42 17.80
N LYS A 96 16.34 -9.50 16.85
CA LYS A 96 17.57 -10.23 17.07
C LYS A 96 18.26 -9.54 18.25
N ILE A 97 17.84 -9.89 19.46
CA ILE A 97 18.73 -9.91 20.60
C ILE A 97 19.70 -11.04 20.26
N GLU A 98 20.74 -10.75 19.49
CA GLU A 98 21.91 -11.62 19.42
C GLU A 98 22.63 -11.51 20.77
N LYS A 99 22.09 -12.18 21.79
CA LYS A 99 22.84 -12.49 23.00
C LYS A 99 23.87 -13.57 22.63
N LYS A 100 25.08 -13.07 22.35
CA LYS A 100 26.43 -13.69 22.40
C LYS A 100 26.62 -15.09 21.81
N PHE A 101 27.48 -15.19 20.81
CA PHE A 101 28.40 -16.32 20.69
C PHE A 101 29.75 -15.94 21.32
N PRO A 102 30.30 -16.78 22.23
CA PRO A 102 31.65 -16.60 22.75
C PRO A 102 32.64 -17.17 21.74
N PHE A 103 33.51 -16.32 21.20
CA PHE A 103 34.83 -16.74 20.73
C PHE A 103 35.82 -15.67 21.20
#